data_AF-A0A7G7MGT2-F1
#
_entry.id   AF-A0A7G7MGT2-F1
#
_cell.length_a   1.000
_cell.length_b   1.000
_cell.length_c   1.000
_cell.angle_alpha   90.00
_cell.angle_beta   90.00
_cell.angle_gamma   90.00
#
_symmetry.space_group_name_H-M   'P 1'
#
loop_
_entity.id
_entity.type
_entity.pdbx_description
1 polymer ?
#
loop_
_entity_poly.entity_id
_entity_poly.type
_entity_poly.pdbx_seq_one_letter_code
_entity_poly.pdbx_strand_id
1 'polypeptide(L)'
;MRALEHYDDATGTATKSAIFTQRVVAPRAPRLGADNPADALAICVDTFGEVRLTEIARLLGTDTDTARAGLGTLVFDQPPTSSPESGQLVTGPARLVVASEYLSGNVRAKLAAATEAAAADPAMAPNVAALREVIPADLGPSEIHARLGAPWIDAPDVQQFLRATLDDPGLRVEHPGGSIWAVKGAGVGVAATSTWGTTRREPCENTIEESPRAVRRRVTRRAKRVIAGWPIAMPARCRPTLTRLGVTPISTHR
;
A
#
# COMPACT_ATOMS: atom_id res chain seq x y z
N MET A 1 -13.43 22.63 18.94
CA MET A 1 -12.73 22.52 20.24
C MET A 1 -13.70 22.91 21.33
N ARG A 2 -13.76 22.19 22.46
CA ARG A 2 -14.51 22.60 23.66
C ARG A 2 -13.57 23.40 24.57
N ALA A 3 -14.04 24.50 25.16
CA ALA A 3 -13.26 25.32 26.09
C ALA A 3 -12.97 24.56 27.40
N LEU A 4 -11.83 24.85 28.04
CA LEU A 4 -11.40 24.23 29.30
C LEU A 4 -11.97 24.96 30.54
N GLU A 5 -12.64 26.06 30.30
CA GLU A 5 -13.22 26.99 31.25
C GLU A 5 -14.66 27.33 30.86
N HIS A 6 -15.51 27.51 31.88
CA HIS A 6 -16.77 28.22 31.75
C HIS A 6 -16.54 29.66 32.21
N TYR A 7 -16.53 30.58 31.25
CA TYR A 7 -16.38 32.01 31.50
C TYR A 7 -17.75 32.68 31.59
N ASP A 8 -17.98 33.47 32.64
CA ASP A 8 -19.16 34.31 32.81
C ASP A 8 -18.78 35.78 32.57
N ASP A 9 -19.18 36.31 31.41
CA ASP A 9 -18.91 37.69 30.98
C ASP A 9 -19.53 38.74 31.92
N ALA A 10 -20.61 38.41 32.63
CA ALA A 10 -21.29 39.36 33.52
C ALA A 10 -20.56 39.57 34.84
N THR A 11 -19.89 38.53 35.33
CA THR A 11 -19.12 38.57 36.59
C THR A 11 -17.61 38.65 36.37
N GLY A 12 -17.14 38.45 35.13
CA GLY A 12 -15.72 38.41 34.77
C GLY A 12 -14.99 37.19 35.34
N THR A 13 -15.73 36.14 35.73
CA THR A 13 -15.16 34.97 36.43
C THR A 13 -15.06 33.76 35.52
N ALA A 14 -13.98 33.00 35.68
CA ALA A 14 -13.75 31.73 34.99
C ALA A 14 -13.82 30.57 35.97
N THR A 15 -14.60 29.54 35.67
CA THR A 15 -14.66 28.30 36.44
C THR A 15 -14.14 27.12 35.61
N LYS A 16 -13.54 26.13 36.27
CA LYS A 16 -13.03 24.93 35.58
C LYS A 16 -14.17 24.17 34.92
N SER A 17 -13.96 23.73 33.68
CA SER A 17 -14.93 22.91 32.96
C SER A 17 -15.13 21.54 33.62
N ALA A 18 -16.28 20.91 33.34
CA ALA A 18 -16.69 19.62 33.91
C ALA A 18 -15.67 18.48 33.68
N ILE A 19 -14.76 18.61 32.70
CA ILE A 19 -13.69 17.63 32.44
C ILE A 19 -12.76 17.42 33.64
N PHE A 20 -12.64 18.42 34.51
CA PHE A 20 -11.76 18.36 35.69
C PHE A 20 -12.42 17.71 36.91
N THR A 21 -13.73 17.52 36.91
CA THR A 21 -14.48 17.04 38.09
C THR A 21 -15.28 15.78 37.82
N GLN A 22 -15.62 15.50 36.56
CA GLN A 22 -16.41 14.34 36.19
C GLN A 22 -16.10 13.86 34.77
N ARG A 23 -16.51 12.62 34.50
CA ARG A 23 -16.41 12.04 33.16
C ARG A 23 -17.44 12.73 32.23
N VAL A 24 -16.96 13.58 31.33
CA VAL A 24 -17.80 14.37 30.39
C VAL A 24 -18.27 13.55 29.18
N VAL A 25 -17.59 12.44 28.89
CA VAL A 25 -17.99 11.51 27.83
C VAL A 25 -18.56 10.26 28.49
N ALA A 26 -19.88 10.12 28.44
CA ALA A 26 -20.54 8.89 28.91
C ALA A 26 -20.11 7.70 28.04
N PRO A 27 -19.88 6.51 28.64
CA PRO A 27 -19.69 5.29 27.87
C PRO A 27 -20.87 5.04 26.95
N ARG A 28 -20.62 4.51 25.76
CA ARG A 28 -21.69 4.11 24.84
C ARG A 28 -22.51 3.00 25.50
N ALA A 29 -23.84 3.14 25.52
CA ALA A 29 -24.71 2.09 26.02
C ALA A 29 -24.54 0.83 25.13
N PRO A 30 -24.38 -0.37 25.74
CA PRO A 30 -24.24 -1.59 24.97
C PRO A 30 -25.52 -1.84 24.16
N ARG A 31 -25.35 -2.23 22.90
CA ARG A 31 -26.49 -2.60 22.05
C ARG A 31 -27.05 -3.93 22.55
N LEU A 32 -28.37 -3.98 22.73
CA LEU A 32 -29.04 -5.16 23.29
C LEU A 32 -29.42 -6.20 22.24
N GLY A 33 -29.47 -5.80 20.96
CA GLY A 33 -29.76 -6.67 19.83
C GLY A 33 -29.40 -6.02 18.49
N ALA A 34 -29.61 -6.78 17.41
CA ALA A 34 -29.39 -6.37 16.04
C ALA A 34 -30.53 -6.87 15.13
N ASP A 35 -30.89 -6.08 14.13
CA ASP A 35 -31.99 -6.39 13.22
C ASP A 35 -31.57 -7.36 12.10
N ASN A 36 -30.27 -7.41 11.77
CA ASN A 36 -29.72 -8.27 10.73
C ASN A 36 -28.28 -8.75 11.07
N PRO A 37 -27.78 -9.81 10.39
CA PRO A 37 -26.45 -10.35 10.66
C PRO A 37 -25.28 -9.38 10.44
N ALA A 38 -25.41 -8.45 9.50
CA ALA A 38 -24.37 -7.45 9.23
C ALA A 38 -24.26 -6.44 10.39
N ASP A 39 -25.39 -6.00 10.94
CA ASP A 39 -25.42 -5.13 12.12
C ASP A 39 -24.89 -5.84 13.35
N ALA A 40 -25.24 -7.11 13.55
CA ALA A 40 -24.71 -7.93 14.64
C ALA A 40 -23.18 -8.09 14.54
N LEU A 41 -22.66 -8.34 13.34
CA LEU A 41 -21.23 -8.42 13.08
C LEU A 41 -20.54 -7.08 13.37
N ALA A 42 -21.11 -5.96 12.91
CA ALA A 42 -20.55 -4.63 13.14
C ALA A 42 -20.50 -4.28 14.64
N ILE A 43 -21.56 -4.58 15.40
CA ILE A 43 -21.58 -4.38 16.86
C ILE A 43 -20.52 -5.26 17.54
N CYS A 44 -20.37 -6.51 17.11
CA CYS A 44 -19.40 -7.44 17.68
C CYS A 44 -17.97 -6.95 17.45
N VAL A 45 -17.62 -6.55 16.23
CA VAL A 45 -16.28 -6.06 15.89
C VAL A 45 -15.98 -4.71 16.55
N ASP A 46 -16.95 -3.80 16.64
CA ASP A 46 -16.81 -2.52 17.38
C ASP A 46 -16.54 -2.74 18.88
N THR A 47 -17.15 -3.78 19.47
CA THR A 47 -17.04 -4.06 20.91
C THR A 47 -15.80 -4.88 21.27
N PHE A 48 -15.46 -5.89 20.46
CA PHE A 48 -14.44 -6.90 20.79
C PHE A 48 -13.19 -6.85 19.89
N GLY A 49 -13.26 -6.18 18.74
CA GLY A 49 -12.18 -6.18 17.74
C GLY A 49 -12.04 -7.50 16.97
N GLU A 50 -12.95 -8.45 17.15
CA GLU A 50 -12.91 -9.76 16.52
C GLU A 50 -14.31 -10.35 16.33
N VAL A 51 -14.43 -11.32 15.43
CA VAL A 51 -15.70 -12.02 15.18
C VAL A 51 -15.93 -13.08 16.25
N ARG A 52 -16.99 -12.92 17.06
CA ARG A 52 -17.42 -13.92 18.05
C ARG A 52 -18.82 -14.42 17.74
N LEU A 53 -18.92 -15.66 17.24
CA LEU A 53 -20.21 -16.25 16.85
C LEU A 53 -21.23 -16.28 18.00
N THR A 54 -20.79 -16.56 19.22
CA THR A 54 -21.67 -16.59 20.40
C THR A 54 -22.33 -15.24 20.66
N GLU A 55 -21.59 -14.14 20.49
CA GLU A 55 -22.16 -12.81 20.69
C GLU A 55 -23.07 -12.39 19.54
N ILE A 56 -22.70 -12.73 18.31
CA ILE A 56 -23.55 -12.48 17.13
C ILE A 56 -24.88 -13.23 17.27
N ALA A 57 -24.84 -14.51 17.68
CA ALA A 57 -26.02 -15.31 17.97
C ALA A 57 -26.87 -14.68 19.08
N ARG A 58 -26.24 -14.18 20.16
CA ARG A 58 -26.93 -13.47 21.25
C ARG A 58 -27.62 -12.20 20.76
N LEU A 59 -26.98 -11.42 19.89
CA LEU A 59 -27.52 -10.17 19.35
C LEU A 59 -28.69 -10.40 18.39
N LEU A 60 -28.66 -11.52 17.65
CA LEU A 60 -29.73 -11.91 16.72
C LEU A 60 -30.85 -12.72 17.39
N GLY A 61 -30.62 -13.23 18.61
CA GLY A 61 -31.55 -14.13 19.30
C GLY A 61 -31.63 -15.52 18.65
N THR A 62 -30.54 -16.02 18.07
CA THR A 62 -30.46 -17.33 17.40
C THR A 62 -29.41 -18.24 18.05
N ASP A 63 -29.28 -19.47 17.55
CA ASP A 63 -28.12 -20.32 17.80
C ASP A 63 -26.91 -19.94 16.91
N THR A 64 -25.73 -20.47 17.24
CA THR A 64 -24.48 -20.15 16.54
C THR A 64 -24.43 -20.64 15.10
N ASP A 65 -25.11 -21.74 14.76
CA ASP A 65 -25.07 -22.33 13.42
C ASP A 65 -25.94 -21.50 12.48
N THR A 66 -27.14 -21.12 12.93
CA THR A 66 -28.01 -20.18 12.22
C THR A 66 -27.32 -18.82 12.05
N ALA A 67 -26.62 -18.31 13.08
CA ALA A 67 -25.85 -17.08 12.97
C ALA A 67 -24.71 -17.19 11.95
N ARG A 68 -23.94 -18.29 11.96
CA ARG A 68 -22.84 -18.53 11.02
C ARG A 68 -23.34 -18.62 9.58
N ALA A 69 -24.46 -19.28 9.35
CA ALA A 69 -25.12 -19.36 8.05
C ALA A 69 -25.61 -17.98 7.58
N GLY A 70 -26.23 -17.21 8.47
CA GLY A 70 -26.73 -15.86 8.19
C GLY A 70 -25.62 -14.84 7.87
N LEU A 71 -24.41 -15.03 8.40
CA LEU A 71 -23.25 -14.20 8.06
C LEU A 71 -22.74 -14.45 6.63
N GLY A 72 -22.86 -15.68 6.11
CA GLY A 72 -22.46 -16.02 4.74
C GLY A 72 -21.04 -15.54 4.40
N THR A 73 -20.93 -14.68 3.38
CA THR A 73 -19.69 -14.08 2.87
C THR A 73 -19.26 -12.79 3.60
N LEU A 74 -19.97 -12.36 4.63
CA LEU A 74 -19.53 -11.24 5.49
C LEU A 74 -18.32 -11.62 6.35
N VAL A 75 -18.11 -12.92 6.55
CA VAL A 75 -17.00 -13.49 7.31
C VAL A 75 -16.42 -14.68 6.55
N PHE A 76 -15.11 -14.88 6.69
CA PHE A 76 -14.40 -16.00 6.09
C PHE A 76 -13.58 -16.74 7.15
N ASP A 77 -13.44 -18.05 6.97
CA ASP A 77 -12.60 -18.88 7.82
C ASP A 77 -11.14 -18.70 7.39
N GLN A 78 -10.33 -18.14 8.28
CA GLN A 78 -8.90 -17.96 8.05
C GLN A 78 -8.14 -19.21 8.55
N PRO A 79 -7.44 -19.95 7.67
CA PRO A 79 -6.62 -21.08 8.10
C PRO A 79 -5.42 -20.60 8.92
N PRO A 80 -4.89 -21.45 9.83
CA PRO A 80 -3.77 -21.08 10.71
C PRO A 80 -2.48 -20.71 9.96
N THR A 81 -2.33 -21.14 8.71
CA THR A 81 -1.13 -20.89 7.90
C THR A 81 -1.13 -19.55 7.17
N SER A 82 -2.27 -18.83 7.12
CA SER A 82 -2.38 -17.61 6.30
C SER A 82 -2.11 -16.34 7.11
N SER A 83 -0.84 -15.96 7.25
CA SER A 83 -0.50 -14.54 7.42
C SER A 83 0.74 -14.19 6.58
N PRO A 84 0.54 -13.91 5.28
CA PRO A 84 1.63 -13.52 4.39
C PRO A 84 2.09 -12.06 4.59
N GLU A 85 1.36 -11.24 5.34
CA GLU A 85 1.62 -9.80 5.48
C GLU A 85 2.53 -9.43 6.66
N SER A 86 2.59 -10.26 7.71
CA SER A 86 3.46 -10.02 8.86
C SER A 86 4.73 -10.88 8.88
N GLY A 87 4.89 -11.82 7.94
CA GLY A 87 5.91 -12.88 8.05
C GLY A 87 5.77 -13.71 9.34
N GLN A 88 4.65 -13.54 10.04
CA GLN A 88 4.37 -14.10 11.34
C GLN A 88 3.41 -15.24 11.12
N LEU A 89 3.89 -16.46 11.32
CA LEU A 89 3.03 -17.64 11.36
C LEU A 89 1.95 -17.36 12.42
N VAL A 90 0.68 -17.24 12.02
CA VAL A 90 -0.43 -17.14 12.98
C VAL A 90 -0.62 -18.54 13.55
N THR A 91 0.26 -18.92 14.48
CA THR A 91 0.15 -20.15 15.26
C THR A 91 -1.01 -20.01 16.24
N GLY A 92 -2.22 -20.20 15.74
CA GLY A 92 -3.46 -20.17 16.50
C GLY A 92 -4.53 -21.03 15.81
N PRO A 93 -5.66 -21.31 16.48
CA PRO A 93 -6.78 -22.01 15.85
C PRO A 93 -7.31 -21.21 14.65
N ALA A 94 -7.96 -21.89 13.70
CA ALA A 94 -8.67 -21.24 12.60
C ALA A 94 -9.61 -20.17 13.17
N ARG A 95 -9.55 -18.95 12.60
CA ARG A 95 -10.27 -17.77 13.10
C ARG A 95 -11.26 -17.29 12.05
N LEU A 96 -12.44 -16.91 12.49
CA LEU A 96 -13.39 -16.17 11.67
C LEU A 96 -12.96 -14.71 11.54
N VAL A 97 -12.81 -14.25 10.31
CA VAL A 97 -12.32 -12.92 9.97
C VAL A 97 -13.35 -12.20 9.12
N VAL A 98 -13.51 -10.89 9.32
CA VAL A 98 -14.42 -10.07 8.52
C VAL A 98 -13.96 -10.00 7.05
N ALA A 99 -14.91 -9.91 6.12
CA ALA A 99 -14.62 -9.84 4.70
C ALA A 99 -13.65 -8.71 4.32
N SER A 100 -13.75 -7.54 4.95
CA SER A 100 -12.85 -6.40 4.69
C SER A 100 -11.40 -6.67 5.08
N GLU A 101 -11.16 -7.45 6.14
CA GLU A 101 -9.83 -7.85 6.60
C GLU A 101 -9.30 -9.03 5.76
N TYR A 102 -10.15 -10.01 5.47
CA TYR A 102 -9.75 -11.20 4.72
C TYR A 102 -9.43 -10.89 3.25
N LEU A 103 -10.26 -10.06 2.59
CA LEU A 103 -10.15 -9.70 1.18
C LEU A 103 -9.25 -8.47 0.92
N SER A 104 -8.39 -8.13 1.88
CA SER A 104 -7.41 -7.05 1.76
C SER A 104 -5.98 -7.54 1.99
N GLY A 105 -4.99 -6.66 1.78
CA GLY A 105 -3.58 -6.99 1.92
C GLY A 105 -3.04 -7.80 0.73
N ASN A 106 -2.13 -8.74 0.99
CA ASN A 106 -1.53 -9.58 -0.06
C ASN A 106 -2.50 -10.67 -0.53
N VAL A 107 -3.54 -10.26 -1.28
CA VAL A 107 -4.62 -11.14 -1.75
C VAL A 107 -4.13 -12.27 -2.66
N ARG A 108 -3.01 -12.09 -3.37
CA ARG A 108 -2.40 -13.14 -4.21
C ARG A 108 -1.83 -14.28 -3.38
N ALA A 109 -1.10 -13.94 -2.31
CA ALA A 109 -0.60 -14.93 -1.36
C ALA A 109 -1.76 -15.60 -0.59
N LYS A 110 -2.78 -14.82 -0.19
CA LYS A 110 -4.00 -15.37 0.44
C LYS A 110 -4.73 -16.34 -0.50
N LEU A 111 -4.85 -16.04 -1.80
CA LEU A 111 -5.46 -16.95 -2.77
C LEU A 111 -4.67 -18.25 -2.94
N ALA A 112 -3.33 -18.19 -3.00
CA ALA A 112 -2.50 -19.39 -3.09
C ALA A 112 -2.73 -20.30 -1.88
N ALA A 113 -2.68 -19.74 -0.66
CA ALA A 113 -2.93 -20.47 0.58
C ALA A 113 -4.37 -21.02 0.66
N ALA A 114 -5.38 -20.24 0.26
CA ALA A 114 -6.77 -20.69 0.25
C ALA A 114 -7.00 -21.81 -0.77
N THR A 115 -6.31 -21.80 -1.90
CA THR A 115 -6.40 -22.85 -2.93
C THR A 115 -5.80 -24.16 -2.44
N GLU A 116 -4.64 -24.09 -1.75
CA GLU A 116 -4.03 -25.26 -1.11
C GLU A 116 -4.93 -25.83 -0.01
N ALA A 117 -5.47 -24.96 0.85
CA ALA A 117 -6.41 -25.35 1.89
C ALA A 117 -7.70 -25.97 1.31
N ALA A 118 -8.23 -25.43 0.20
CA ALA A 118 -9.41 -25.97 -0.47
C ALA A 118 -9.21 -27.37 -1.07
N ALA A 119 -7.96 -27.77 -1.33
CA ALA A 119 -7.65 -29.13 -1.75
C ALA A 119 -7.79 -30.14 -0.60
N ALA A 120 -7.58 -29.71 0.64
CA ALA A 120 -7.74 -30.51 1.84
C ALA A 120 -9.15 -30.40 2.45
N ASP A 121 -9.78 -29.23 2.37
CA ASP A 121 -11.09 -28.92 2.94
C ASP A 121 -12.00 -28.19 1.93
N PRO A 122 -13.02 -28.88 1.36
CA PRO A 122 -13.98 -28.28 0.45
C PRO A 122 -14.76 -27.08 1.03
N ALA A 123 -14.85 -26.94 2.36
CA ALA A 123 -15.50 -25.80 3.00
C ALA A 123 -14.81 -24.46 2.69
N MET A 124 -13.56 -24.50 2.23
CA MET A 124 -12.77 -23.32 1.85
C MET A 124 -13.08 -22.81 0.43
N ALA A 125 -13.92 -23.51 -0.35
CA ALA A 125 -14.25 -23.12 -1.72
C ALA A 125 -14.83 -21.68 -1.85
N PRO A 126 -15.71 -21.19 -0.94
CA PRO A 126 -16.19 -19.81 -0.97
C PRO A 126 -15.07 -18.77 -0.80
N ASN A 127 -14.07 -19.06 0.02
CA ASN A 127 -12.92 -18.17 0.22
C ASN A 127 -12.13 -17.99 -1.08
N VAL A 128 -11.89 -19.09 -1.80
CA VAL A 128 -11.19 -19.08 -3.09
C VAL A 128 -11.97 -18.27 -4.13
N ALA A 129 -13.29 -18.44 -4.19
CA ALA A 129 -14.15 -17.66 -5.09
C ALA A 129 -14.06 -16.16 -4.80
N ALA A 130 -14.24 -15.76 -3.54
CA ALA A 130 -14.18 -14.35 -3.14
C ALA A 130 -12.80 -13.73 -3.38
N LEU A 131 -11.71 -14.45 -3.08
CA LEU A 131 -10.35 -13.96 -3.30
C LEU A 131 -10.03 -13.77 -4.79
N ARG A 132 -10.57 -14.60 -5.69
CA ARG A 132 -10.38 -14.43 -7.15
C ARG A 132 -11.03 -13.16 -7.68
N GLU A 133 -12.17 -12.76 -7.13
CA GLU A 133 -12.89 -11.56 -7.57
C GLU A 133 -12.16 -10.25 -7.20
N VAL A 134 -11.39 -10.27 -6.11
CA VAL A 134 -10.70 -9.07 -5.60
C VAL A 134 -9.25 -8.94 -6.07
N ILE A 135 -8.75 -9.82 -6.94
CA ILE A 135 -7.39 -9.70 -7.47
C ILE A 135 -7.25 -8.43 -8.30
N PRO A 136 -6.35 -7.50 -7.93
CA PRO A 136 -6.05 -6.34 -8.76
C PRO A 136 -5.42 -6.80 -10.08
N ALA A 137 -5.75 -6.11 -11.17
CA ALA A 137 -5.11 -6.35 -12.47
C ALA A 137 -3.59 -6.18 -12.39
N ASP A 138 -2.87 -6.98 -13.18
CA ASP A 138 -1.43 -6.79 -13.35
C ASP A 138 -1.15 -5.47 -14.06
N LEU A 139 -0.22 -4.69 -13.53
CA LEU A 139 0.24 -3.46 -14.18
C LEU A 139 1.23 -3.81 -15.27
N GLY A 140 1.00 -3.29 -16.48
CA GLY A 140 1.96 -3.36 -17.57
C GLY A 140 3.18 -2.46 -17.33
N PRO A 141 4.32 -2.69 -18.00
CA PRO A 141 5.53 -1.88 -17.84
C PRO A 141 5.32 -0.37 -18.08
N SER A 142 4.41 -0.01 -18.98
CA SER A 142 4.08 1.39 -19.29
C SER A 142 3.22 2.09 -18.23
N GLU A 143 2.56 1.33 -17.35
CA GLU A 143 1.71 1.88 -16.28
C GLU A 143 2.50 2.14 -14.99
N ILE A 144 3.70 1.56 -14.89
CA ILE A 144 4.60 1.72 -13.75
C ILE A 144 5.42 2.99 -13.95
N HIS A 145 5.12 4.01 -13.14
CA HIS A 145 5.82 5.29 -13.14
C HIS A 145 6.73 5.40 -11.92
N ALA A 146 8.04 5.39 -12.14
CA ALA A 146 9.04 5.61 -11.11
C ALA A 146 9.55 7.05 -11.14
N ARG A 147 9.71 7.65 -9.96
CA ARG A 147 10.47 8.90 -9.79
C ARG A 147 11.85 8.58 -9.24
N LEU A 148 12.85 9.36 -9.64
CA LEU A 148 14.16 9.33 -8.97
C LEU A 148 13.96 9.68 -7.49
N GLY A 149 14.47 8.84 -6.59
CA GLY A 149 14.17 8.91 -5.16
C GLY A 149 13.01 8.03 -4.69
N ALA A 150 12.46 7.19 -5.57
CA ALA A 150 11.56 6.12 -5.14
C ALA A 150 12.30 5.20 -4.15
N PRO A 151 11.72 4.92 -2.96
CA PRO A 151 12.42 4.17 -1.90
C PRO A 151 12.69 2.71 -2.26
N TRP A 152 12.10 2.20 -3.34
CA TRP A 152 12.26 0.84 -3.85
C TRP A 152 13.24 0.75 -5.01
N ILE A 153 13.85 1.87 -5.44
CA ILE A 153 14.88 1.90 -6.48
C ILE A 153 16.20 2.30 -5.83
N ASP A 154 17.14 1.36 -5.80
CA ASP A 154 18.43 1.58 -5.17
C ASP A 154 19.40 2.31 -6.11
N ALA A 155 20.39 2.99 -5.53
CA ALA A 155 21.42 3.71 -6.27
C ALA A 155 22.16 2.87 -7.34
N PRO A 156 22.46 1.57 -7.12
CA PRO A 156 23.09 0.73 -8.13
C PRO A 156 22.25 0.56 -9.41
N ASP A 157 20.91 0.49 -9.28
CA ASP A 157 20.01 0.33 -10.43
C ASP A 157 19.98 1.62 -11.26
N VAL A 158 19.89 2.77 -10.58
CA VAL A 158 19.97 4.09 -11.25
C VAL A 158 21.32 4.27 -11.92
N GLN A 159 22.42 3.87 -11.26
CA GLN A 159 23.75 3.92 -11.85
C GLN A 159 23.86 3.06 -13.09
N GLN A 160 23.38 1.80 -13.04
CA GLN A 160 23.41 0.91 -14.20
C GLN A 160 22.62 1.52 -15.36
N PHE A 161 21.45 2.08 -15.09
CA PHE A 161 20.62 2.75 -16.09
C PHE A 161 21.33 3.94 -16.74
N LEU A 162 21.95 4.81 -15.94
CA LEU A 162 22.67 5.99 -16.45
C LEU A 162 23.91 5.61 -17.24
N ARG A 163 24.67 4.60 -16.81
CA ARG A 163 25.82 4.08 -17.56
C ARG A 163 25.41 3.56 -18.93
N ALA A 164 24.32 2.79 -19.00
CA ALA A 164 23.82 2.26 -20.26
C ALA A 164 23.26 3.34 -21.19
N THR A 165 22.63 4.38 -20.61
CA THR A 165 21.99 5.46 -21.38
C THR A 165 23.00 6.48 -21.91
N LEU A 166 24.03 6.79 -21.12
CA LEU A 166 25.05 7.77 -21.46
C LEU A 166 26.31 7.16 -22.08
N ASP A 167 26.38 5.83 -22.16
CA ASP A 167 27.54 5.06 -22.62
C ASP A 167 28.84 5.42 -21.87
N ASP A 168 28.70 5.66 -20.56
CA ASP A 168 29.81 6.02 -19.69
C ASP A 168 29.96 5.00 -18.55
N PRO A 169 30.92 4.05 -18.63
CA PRO A 169 31.13 3.07 -17.58
C PRO A 169 31.73 3.65 -16.29
N GLY A 170 32.30 4.86 -16.34
CA GLY A 170 32.92 5.55 -15.20
C GLY A 170 31.93 6.26 -14.27
N LEU A 171 30.69 6.46 -14.73
CA LEU A 171 29.64 7.17 -14.00
C LEU A 171 29.34 6.52 -12.65
N ARG A 172 29.28 7.34 -11.59
CA ARG A 172 28.94 6.92 -10.22
C ARG A 172 27.72 7.67 -9.70
N VAL A 173 26.82 6.95 -9.04
CA VAL A 173 25.63 7.52 -8.39
C VAL A 173 25.70 7.27 -6.89
N GLU A 174 25.50 8.33 -6.11
CA GLU A 174 25.41 8.30 -4.66
C GLU A 174 24.01 8.79 -4.24
N HIS A 175 23.32 8.01 -3.40
CA HIS A 175 22.03 8.37 -2.79
C HIS A 175 22.20 8.32 -1.26
N PRO A 176 22.64 9.42 -0.62
CA PRO A 176 22.79 9.48 0.83
C PRO A 176 21.45 9.45 1.61
N GLY A 177 20.31 9.49 0.91
CA GLY A 177 18.97 9.38 1.49
C GLY A 177 18.04 10.54 1.10
N GLY A 178 16.73 10.31 1.25
CA GLY A 178 15.70 11.29 0.91
C GLY A 178 15.68 11.61 -0.59
N SER A 179 15.55 12.89 -0.93
CA SER A 179 15.48 13.36 -2.32
C SER A 179 16.84 13.72 -2.93
N ILE A 180 17.95 13.48 -2.22
CA ILE A 180 19.28 13.93 -2.63
C ILE A 180 19.97 12.84 -3.44
N TRP A 181 20.25 13.12 -4.70
CA TRP A 181 21.01 12.26 -5.60
C TRP A 181 22.25 13.01 -6.10
N ALA A 182 23.41 12.38 -6.03
CA ALA A 182 24.66 12.91 -6.58
C ALA A 182 25.17 11.98 -7.67
N VAL A 183 25.43 12.54 -8.86
CA VAL A 183 25.97 11.79 -10.00
C VAL A 183 27.33 12.40 -10.35
N LYS A 184 28.37 11.56 -10.42
CA LYS A 184 29.74 11.93 -10.79
C LYS A 184 30.14 11.21 -12.07
N GLY A 185 30.81 11.90 -12.99
CA GLY A 185 31.44 11.30 -14.18
C GLY A 185 30.74 11.57 -15.52
N ALA A 186 29.51 12.09 -15.53
CA ALA A 186 28.66 12.29 -16.72
C ALA A 186 29.15 13.35 -17.75
N GLY A 187 30.45 13.66 -17.82
CA GLY A 187 31.02 14.71 -18.67
C GLY A 187 31.63 14.20 -20.00
N VAL A 188 31.63 12.89 -20.24
CA VAL A 188 32.35 12.30 -21.38
C VAL A 188 31.38 11.55 -22.29
N GLY A 189 31.19 12.02 -23.53
CA GLY A 189 30.37 11.36 -24.55
C GLY A 189 29.36 12.27 -25.25
N VAL A 190 29.05 11.95 -26.52
CA VAL A 190 28.08 12.70 -27.35
C VAL A 190 26.67 12.64 -26.76
N ALA A 191 26.29 11.48 -26.21
CA ALA A 191 25.01 11.29 -25.54
C ALA A 191 24.87 12.22 -24.32
N ALA A 192 25.90 12.29 -23.49
CA ALA A 192 25.95 13.16 -22.33
C ALA A 192 25.95 14.65 -22.73
N THR A 193 26.79 15.05 -23.68
CA THR A 193 27.03 16.48 -23.97
C THR A 193 26.04 17.13 -24.95
N SER A 194 25.43 16.36 -25.85
CA SER A 194 24.61 16.90 -26.94
C SER A 194 23.20 16.33 -27.03
N THR A 195 23.00 15.05 -26.67
CA THR A 195 21.66 14.42 -26.73
C THR A 195 20.84 14.73 -25.48
N TRP A 196 21.47 14.63 -24.31
CA TRP A 196 20.81 14.79 -23.01
C TRP A 196 21.29 16.01 -22.21
N GLY A 197 22.46 16.56 -22.57
CA GLY A 197 23.05 17.75 -21.94
C GLY A 197 22.72 19.06 -22.65
N THR A 198 22.99 20.17 -21.97
CA THR A 198 22.96 21.52 -22.57
C THR A 198 24.27 22.23 -22.29
N THR A 199 24.69 23.16 -23.16
CA THR A 199 26.00 23.84 -23.09
C THR A 199 26.26 24.64 -21.79
N ARG A 200 25.23 24.84 -20.94
CA ARG A 200 25.29 25.60 -19.69
C ARG A 200 25.15 24.76 -18.41
N ARG A 201 24.84 23.47 -18.50
CA ARG A 201 24.61 22.59 -17.34
C ARG A 201 25.10 21.16 -17.59
N GLU A 202 25.64 20.55 -16.54
CA GLU A 202 26.05 19.16 -16.51
C GLU A 202 24.87 18.23 -16.89
N PRO A 203 25.08 17.15 -17.68
CA PRO A 203 24.00 16.31 -18.24
C PRO A 203 23.09 15.65 -17.20
N CYS A 204 23.60 15.43 -15.98
CA CYS A 204 22.83 14.81 -14.91
C CYS A 204 21.73 15.73 -14.35
N GLU A 205 21.91 17.05 -14.35
CA GLU A 205 20.93 17.97 -13.77
C GLU A 205 19.63 18.03 -14.60
N ASN A 206 19.74 17.96 -15.93
CA ASN A 206 18.60 18.04 -16.85
C ASN A 206 17.76 16.74 -16.89
N THR A 207 18.41 15.57 -16.82
CA THR A 207 17.70 14.26 -16.76
C THR A 207 16.94 14.11 -15.43
N ILE A 208 17.41 14.78 -14.37
CA ILE A 208 16.80 14.78 -13.04
C ILE A 208 15.65 15.84 -12.92
N GLU A 209 15.73 16.97 -13.64
CA GLU A 209 14.77 18.09 -13.54
C GLU A 209 13.44 17.91 -14.32
N GLU A 210 13.33 16.99 -15.28
CA GLU A 210 12.08 16.83 -16.08
C GLU A 210 10.90 16.17 -15.34
N SER A 211 11.00 15.96 -14.02
CA SER A 211 9.86 15.63 -13.14
C SER A 211 9.21 16.91 -12.54
N PRO A 212 7.87 17.02 -12.48
CA PRO A 212 7.22 18.30 -12.22
C PRO A 212 7.41 18.82 -10.79
N ARG A 213 8.18 19.93 -10.71
CA ARG A 213 8.19 21.07 -9.77
C ARG A 213 8.92 20.96 -8.43
N ALA A 214 10.06 21.66 -8.35
CA ALA A 214 10.37 22.63 -7.28
C ALA A 214 11.41 23.69 -7.74
N VAL A 215 10.99 24.65 -8.58
CA VAL A 215 11.80 25.84 -8.90
C VAL A 215 11.51 26.96 -7.89
N ARG A 216 12.49 27.33 -7.07
CA ARG A 216 12.60 28.70 -6.53
C ARG A 216 13.74 29.45 -7.25
N ARG A 217 13.32 30.29 -8.22
CA ARG A 217 13.83 31.59 -8.72
C ARG A 217 15.36 31.84 -8.72
N ARG A 218 15.98 32.47 -9.73
CA ARG A 218 15.57 33.63 -10.55
C ARG A 218 16.54 33.77 -11.75
N VAL A 219 16.03 34.08 -12.95
CA VAL A 219 16.49 35.15 -13.90
C VAL A 219 16.09 34.86 -15.37
N THR A 220 15.20 35.75 -15.84
CA THR A 220 14.87 36.28 -17.19
C THR A 220 14.84 35.44 -18.48
N ARG A 221 13.61 35.42 -19.03
CA ARG A 221 13.14 35.60 -20.43
C ARG A 221 13.39 34.52 -21.50
N ARG A 222 12.25 34.15 -22.12
CA ARG A 222 11.99 33.64 -23.49
C ARG A 222 12.66 32.30 -23.87
N ALA A 223 11.85 31.23 -23.96
CA ALA A 223 11.16 30.82 -25.18
C ALA A 223 10.21 29.64 -24.86
N LYS A 224 9.00 29.67 -25.43
CA LYS A 224 8.03 28.57 -25.41
C LYS A 224 8.48 27.49 -26.42
N ARG A 225 8.54 26.23 -26.00
CA ARG A 225 8.07 25.12 -26.84
C ARG A 225 7.71 23.91 -25.97
N VAL A 226 6.53 23.37 -26.24
CA VAL A 226 5.96 22.15 -25.67
C VAL A 226 6.49 20.97 -26.48
N ILE A 227 6.97 19.93 -25.81
CA ILE A 227 6.95 18.56 -26.32
C ILE A 227 6.53 17.66 -25.15
N ALA A 228 5.52 16.83 -25.41
CA ALA A 228 4.88 15.92 -24.48
C ALA A 228 5.42 14.49 -24.64
N GLY A 229 5.38 13.73 -23.54
CA GLY A 229 5.30 12.27 -23.53
C GLY A 229 6.62 11.52 -23.63
N TRP A 230 6.97 10.79 -22.56
CA TRP A 230 7.95 9.70 -22.63
C TRP A 230 7.24 8.36 -22.46
N PRO A 231 7.28 7.47 -23.46
CA PRO A 231 7.04 6.05 -23.25
C PRO A 231 8.33 5.40 -22.75
N ILE A 232 8.23 4.56 -21.72
CA ILE A 232 9.33 3.67 -21.31
C ILE A 232 9.43 2.56 -22.38
N ALA A 233 10.12 2.85 -23.48
CA ALA A 233 10.62 1.81 -24.37
C ALA A 233 12.04 1.47 -23.92
N MET A 234 12.18 0.53 -22.98
CA MET A 234 13.48 -0.03 -22.61
C MET A 234 14.09 -0.75 -23.83
N PRO A 235 15.32 -0.43 -24.25
CA PRO A 235 15.99 -1.20 -25.29
C PRO A 235 16.24 -2.63 -24.81
N ALA A 236 16.02 -3.61 -25.70
CA ALA A 236 16.05 -5.06 -25.42
C ALA A 236 17.35 -5.61 -24.80
N ARG A 237 18.40 -4.80 -24.65
CA ARG A 237 19.69 -5.16 -24.05
C ARG A 237 19.72 -5.01 -22.52
N CYS A 238 18.69 -4.43 -21.91
CA CYS A 238 18.53 -4.31 -20.47
C CYS A 238 17.38 -5.19 -19.97
N ARG A 239 17.45 -6.51 -20.18
CA ARG A 239 16.69 -7.45 -19.34
C ARG A 239 17.51 -7.69 -18.07
N PRO A 240 17.08 -7.23 -16.88
CA PRO A 240 17.66 -7.76 -15.66
C PRO A 240 17.37 -9.26 -15.61
N THR A 241 18.40 -10.07 -15.43
CA THR A 241 18.21 -11.49 -15.11
C THR A 241 17.43 -11.53 -13.80
N LEU A 242 16.15 -11.93 -13.86
CA LEU A 242 15.22 -12.07 -12.73
C LEU A 242 15.62 -13.21 -11.77
N THR A 243 16.91 -13.46 -11.56
CA THR A 243 17.41 -14.57 -10.72
C THR A 243 17.62 -14.18 -9.25
N ARG A 244 17.18 -12.99 -8.82
CA ARG A 244 17.30 -12.55 -7.42
C ARG A 244 16.01 -12.25 -6.69
N LEU A 245 14.87 -12.38 -7.37
CA LEU A 245 13.57 -12.58 -6.74
C LEU A 245 13.33 -14.09 -6.83
N GLY A 246 13.12 -14.78 -5.71
CA GLY A 246 12.92 -16.23 -5.65
C GLY A 246 11.63 -16.71 -6.34
N VAL A 247 11.49 -16.40 -7.62
CA VAL A 247 10.41 -16.80 -8.51
C VAL A 247 11.02 -17.83 -9.46
N THR A 248 10.70 -19.10 -9.23
CA THR A 248 11.05 -20.18 -10.14
C THR A 248 10.38 -19.95 -11.50
N PRO A 249 11.11 -20.07 -12.62
CA PRO A 249 10.51 -19.98 -13.94
C PRO A 249 9.69 -21.26 -14.21
N ILE A 250 8.39 -21.11 -14.49
CA ILE A 250 7.58 -22.21 -15.02
C ILE A 250 7.97 -22.41 -16.49
N SER A 251 8.60 -23.55 -16.75
CA SER A 251 8.91 -24.08 -18.07
C SER A 251 7.64 -24.16 -18.93
N THR A 252 7.64 -23.46 -20.06
CA THR A 252 6.70 -23.68 -21.14
C THR A 252 7.23 -24.84 -21.98
N HIS A 253 6.66 -26.03 -21.80
CA HIS A 253 6.61 -27.02 -22.86
C HIS A 253 5.17 -27.24 -23.31
N ARG A 254 5.07 -27.28 -24.63
CA ARG A 254 3.95 -27.54 -25.51
C ARG A 254 3.14 -28.78 -25.14
#